data_AF-A0A353RFM8-F1
#
_entry.id   AF-A0A353RFM8-F1
#
_cell.length_a   1.000
_cell.length_b   1.000
_cell.length_c   1.000
_cell.angle_alpha   90.00
_cell.angle_beta   90.00
_cell.angle_gamma   90.00
#
_symmetry.space_group_name_H-M   'P 1'
#
loop_
_entity.id
_entity.type
_entity.pdbx_description
1 polymer ?
#
loop_
_entity_poly.entity_id
_entity_poly.type
_entity_poly.pdbx_seq_one_letter_code
_entity_poly.pdbx_strand_id
1 'polypeptide(L)'
;MYEEIAGQAAAAVAELLKIADLKQGDIFVVGCSSSEIGGHDIGTFSSTEIADAVFHPIYFALKEKGVYLAAQCCEHLNRALIVERAAAEKYRLPVVNAVPQPKAGGSFATAAYHA
;
A
#
# COMPACT_ATOMS: atom_id res chain seq x y z
N MET A 1 -3.49 -2.72 -19.77
CA MET A 1 -2.49 -3.09 -18.74
C MET A 1 -2.81 -2.45 -17.39
N TYR A 2 -2.64 -1.13 -17.18
CA TYR A 2 -2.92 -0.53 -15.86
C TYR A 2 -4.37 -0.68 -15.39
N GLU A 3 -5.34 -0.55 -16.29
CA GLU A 3 -6.76 -0.80 -15.97
C GLU A 3 -7.02 -2.25 -15.54
N GLU A 4 -6.31 -3.20 -16.14
CA GLU A 4 -6.41 -4.62 -15.79
C GLU A 4 -5.78 -4.88 -14.41
N ILE A 5 -4.60 -4.31 -14.15
CA ILE A 5 -3.95 -4.36 -12.82
C ILE A 5 -4.87 -3.76 -11.76
N ALA A 6 -5.49 -2.61 -12.04
CA ALA A 6 -6.42 -1.97 -11.13
C ALA A 6 -7.67 -2.84 -10.89
N GLY A 7 -8.22 -3.45 -11.94
CA GLY A 7 -9.34 -4.39 -11.83
C GLY A 7 -8.99 -5.63 -10.99
N GLN A 8 -7.79 -6.19 -11.17
CA GLN A 8 -7.30 -7.32 -10.38
C GLN A 8 -7.07 -6.95 -8.92
N ALA A 9 -6.47 -5.78 -8.65
CA ALA A 9 -6.28 -5.27 -7.29
C ALA A 9 -7.63 -5.03 -6.59
N ALA A 10 -8.61 -4.45 -7.30
CA ALA A 10 -9.97 -4.25 -6.80
C ALA A 10 -10.67 -5.58 -6.46
N ALA A 11 -10.55 -6.57 -7.35
CA ALA A 11 -11.12 -7.90 -7.11
C ALA A 11 -10.48 -8.58 -5.90
N ALA A 12 -9.14 -8.59 -5.83
CA ALA A 12 -8.40 -9.23 -4.76
C ALA A 12 -8.72 -8.62 -3.38
N VAL A 13 -8.74 -7.29 -3.27
CA VAL A 13 -9.07 -6.63 -2.00
C VAL A 13 -10.54 -6.88 -1.63
N ALA A 14 -11.45 -6.83 -2.59
CA ALA A 14 -12.88 -7.06 -2.34
C ALA A 14 -13.16 -8.50 -1.87
N GLU A 15 -12.48 -9.50 -2.45
CA GLU A 15 -12.58 -10.89 -2.04
C GLU A 15 -12.05 -11.10 -0.63
N LEU A 16 -10.87 -10.56 -0.31
CA LEU A 16 -10.28 -10.68 1.01
C LEU A 16 -11.13 -9.99 2.08
N LEU A 17 -11.69 -8.80 1.79
CA LEU A 17 -12.54 -8.06 2.71
C LEU A 17 -13.86 -8.77 3.05
N LYS A 18 -14.32 -9.72 2.23
CA LYS A 18 -15.51 -10.54 2.53
C LYS A 18 -15.25 -11.58 3.60
N ILE A 19 -14.01 -12.05 3.73
CA ILE A 19 -13.64 -13.16 4.62
C ILE A 19 -12.82 -12.74 5.84
N ALA A 20 -12.18 -11.56 5.79
CA ALA A 20 -11.27 -11.10 6.85
C ALA A 20 -11.97 -10.57 8.11
N ASP A 21 -13.29 -10.38 8.10
CA ASP A 21 -14.11 -9.84 9.21
C ASP A 21 -13.53 -8.57 9.86
N LEU A 22 -12.99 -7.67 9.02
CA LEU A 22 -12.38 -6.42 9.48
C LEU A 22 -13.42 -5.45 10.00
N LYS A 23 -13.06 -4.74 11.07
CA LYS A 23 -13.88 -3.71 11.71
C LYS A 23 -13.33 -2.33 11.41
N GLN A 24 -14.19 -1.34 11.59
CA GLN A 24 -13.80 0.05 11.46
C GLN A 24 -12.61 0.36 12.37
N GLY A 25 -11.59 0.93 11.75
CA GLY A 25 -10.36 1.37 12.37
C GLY A 25 -9.34 0.26 12.61
N ASP A 26 -9.55 -0.95 12.09
CA ASP A 26 -8.49 -1.96 11.96
C ASP A 26 -7.41 -1.49 10.97
N ILE A 27 -6.26 -2.16 10.98
CA ILE A 27 -5.15 -1.90 10.05
C ILE A 27 -5.04 -3.04 9.07
N PHE A 28 -5.06 -2.71 7.78
CA PHE A 28 -4.74 -3.60 6.68
C PHE A 28 -3.33 -3.27 6.16
N VAL A 29 -2.41 -4.23 6.21
CA VAL A 29 -1.02 -4.03 5.75
C VAL A 29 -0.84 -4.56 4.34
N VAL A 30 -0.32 -3.72 3.44
CA VAL A 30 0.03 -4.10 2.06
C VAL A 30 1.53 -4.01 1.87
N GLY A 31 2.16 -5.12 1.52
CA GLY A 31 3.46 -5.15 0.86
C GLY A 31 3.26 -5.29 -0.64
N CYS A 32 3.95 -4.47 -1.44
CA CYS A 32 3.79 -4.45 -2.88
C CYS A 32 5.11 -4.15 -3.59
N SER A 33 5.33 -4.81 -4.72
CA SER A 33 6.51 -4.69 -5.57
C SER A 33 6.06 -4.41 -7.00
N SER A 34 6.10 -3.14 -7.41
CA SER A 34 5.63 -2.76 -8.76
C SER A 34 6.51 -3.31 -9.88
N SER A 35 7.78 -3.61 -9.61
CA SER A 35 8.68 -4.28 -10.56
C SER A 35 8.22 -5.71 -10.86
N GLU A 36 7.80 -6.48 -9.85
CA GLU A 36 7.35 -7.86 -10.03
C GLU A 36 6.03 -7.92 -10.81
N ILE A 37 5.11 -6.99 -10.53
CA ILE A 37 3.85 -6.88 -11.28
C ILE A 37 4.12 -6.53 -12.75
N GLY A 38 5.13 -5.71 -13.03
CA GLY A 38 5.56 -5.38 -14.39
C GLY A 38 6.32 -6.50 -15.11
N GLY A 39 6.56 -7.65 -14.46
CA GLY A 39 7.32 -8.77 -15.04
C GLY A 39 8.84 -8.57 -15.04
N HIS A 40 9.36 -7.65 -14.23
CA HIS A 40 10.79 -7.45 -14.02
C HIS A 40 11.25 -8.09 -12.70
N ASP A 41 12.53 -8.45 -12.62
CA ASP A 41 13.13 -8.96 -11.38
C ASP A 41 12.98 -7.95 -10.24
N ILE A 42 12.82 -8.45 -9.00
CA ILE A 42 12.69 -7.63 -7.77
C ILE A 42 13.78 -6.56 -7.73
N GLY A 43 13.36 -5.29 -7.68
CA GLY A 43 14.25 -4.15 -7.46
C GLY A 43 14.84 -3.50 -8.72
N THR A 44 14.51 -3.97 -9.94
CA THR A 44 15.18 -3.46 -11.16
C THR A 44 14.42 -2.38 -11.95
N PHE A 45 13.10 -2.24 -11.82
CA PHE A 45 12.33 -1.19 -12.52
C PHE A 45 11.06 -0.84 -11.75
N SER A 46 11.16 0.07 -10.76
CA SER A 46 9.99 0.56 -10.02
C SER A 46 9.14 1.47 -10.91
N SER A 47 7.94 1.02 -11.28
CA SER A 47 6.95 1.85 -12.00
C SER A 47 6.00 2.51 -11.00
N THR A 48 5.82 3.82 -11.15
CA THR A 48 4.85 4.61 -10.38
C THR A 48 3.44 4.34 -10.88
N GLU A 49 3.25 4.19 -12.19
CA GLU A 49 1.96 3.95 -12.83
C GLU A 49 1.36 2.61 -12.41
N ILE A 50 2.19 1.55 -12.34
CA ILE A 50 1.77 0.26 -11.78
C ILE A 50 1.41 0.40 -10.30
N ALA A 51 2.21 1.15 -9.53
CA ALA A 51 1.95 1.33 -8.12
C ALA A 51 0.64 2.07 -7.87
N ASP A 52 0.34 3.13 -8.62
CA ASP A 52 -0.92 3.88 -8.53
C ASP A 52 -2.12 3.02 -8.94
N ALA A 53 -1.95 2.21 -10.00
CA ALA A 53 -2.99 1.27 -10.45
C ALA A 53 -3.36 0.24 -9.38
N VAL A 54 -2.39 -0.20 -8.56
CA VAL A 54 -2.65 -1.11 -7.43
C VAL A 54 -3.12 -0.36 -6.19
N PHE A 55 -2.54 0.80 -5.91
CA PHE A 55 -2.81 1.60 -4.71
C PHE A 55 -4.24 2.10 -4.65
N HIS A 56 -4.72 2.77 -5.71
CA HIS A 56 -6.03 3.44 -5.67
C HIS A 56 -7.19 2.48 -5.34
N PRO A 57 -7.35 1.32 -6.02
CA PRO A 57 -8.47 0.43 -5.72
C PRO A 57 -8.43 -0.11 -4.28
N ILE A 58 -7.23 -0.43 -3.77
CA ILE A 58 -7.06 -0.92 -2.40
C ILE A 58 -7.39 0.19 -1.39
N TYR A 59 -6.82 1.38 -1.59
CA TYR A 59 -7.01 2.51 -0.69
C TYR A 59 -8.49 2.90 -0.57
N PHE A 60 -9.21 3.04 -1.69
CA PHE A 60 -10.62 3.41 -1.67
C PHE A 60 -11.50 2.33 -1.03
N ALA A 61 -11.28 1.04 -1.34
CA ALA A 61 -12.04 -0.06 -0.74
C ALA A 61 -11.89 -0.13 0.78
N LEU A 62 -10.69 0.15 1.30
CA LEU A 62 -10.42 0.19 2.74
C LEU A 62 -11.02 1.44 3.40
N LYS A 63 -10.86 2.60 2.75
CA LYS A 63 -11.38 3.89 3.23
C LYS A 63 -12.90 3.87 3.38
N GLU A 64 -13.62 3.28 2.44
CA GLU A 64 -15.08 3.12 2.50
C GLU A 64 -15.54 2.32 3.73
N LYS A 65 -14.73 1.36 4.19
CA LYS A 65 -14.99 0.56 5.41
C LYS A 65 -14.44 1.20 6.68
N GLY A 66 -13.77 2.35 6.56
CA GLY A 66 -13.05 3.00 7.64
C GLY A 66 -11.90 2.16 8.19
N VAL A 67 -11.30 1.29 7.36
CA VAL A 67 -10.09 0.50 7.69
C VAL A 67 -8.87 1.30 7.26
N TYR A 68 -7.85 1.35 8.11
CA TYR A 68 -6.60 2.04 7.81
C TYR A 68 -5.73 1.19 6.89
N LEU A 69 -5.23 1.78 5.81
CA LEU A 69 -4.16 1.19 5.00
C LEU A 69 -2.80 1.47 5.65
N ALA A 70 -1.99 0.43 5.79
CA ALA A 70 -0.56 0.52 6.08
C ALA A 70 0.24 0.04 4.87
N ALA A 71 0.86 0.97 4.15
CA ALA A 71 1.71 0.64 3.00
C ALA A 71 3.14 0.37 3.47
N GLN A 72 3.62 -0.86 3.28
CA GLN A 72 4.95 -1.26 3.68
C GLN A 72 6.01 -0.74 2.70
N CYS A 73 7.02 -0.06 3.22
CA CYS A 73 8.23 0.30 2.49
C CYS A 73 9.13 -0.94 2.24
N CYS A 74 10.02 -0.86 1.25
CA CYS A 74 11.04 -1.89 1.06
C CYS A 74 12.11 -1.91 2.18
N GLU A 75 13.02 -2.88 2.10
CA GLU A 75 14.10 -3.10 3.07
C GLU A 75 15.03 -1.90 3.26
N HIS A 76 15.17 -1.02 2.25
CA HIS A 76 15.99 0.19 2.35
C HIS A 76 15.50 1.19 3.42
N LEU A 77 14.21 1.17 3.75
CA LEU A 77 13.64 1.93 4.86
C LEU A 77 13.21 1.04 6.02
N ASN A 78 13.91 -0.09 6.22
CA ASN A 78 13.67 -1.05 7.29
C ASN A 78 12.20 -1.52 7.39
N ARG A 79 11.51 -1.59 6.24
CA ARG A 79 10.09 -1.96 6.18
C ARG A 79 9.18 -1.07 7.03
N ALA A 80 9.54 0.20 7.18
CA ALA A 80 8.65 1.21 7.77
C ALA A 80 7.28 1.22 7.08
N LEU A 81 6.23 1.56 7.83
CA LEU A 81 4.86 1.56 7.34
C LEU A 81 4.39 3.00 7.15
N ILE A 82 3.85 3.32 5.98
CA ILE A 82 3.13 4.55 5.74
C ILE A 82 1.68 4.35 6.18
N VAL A 83 1.23 5.17 7.12
CA VAL A 83 -0.10 5.12 7.72
C VAL A 83 -0.62 6.54 7.94
N GLU A 84 -1.95 6.68 7.99
CA GLU A 84 -2.56 7.93 8.43
C GLU A 84 -2.18 8.26 9.88
N ARG A 85 -2.02 9.56 10.19
CA ARG A 85 -1.69 10.03 11.55
C ARG A 85 -2.67 9.51 12.60
N ALA A 86 -3.97 9.47 12.28
CA ALA A 86 -5.00 8.96 13.17
C ALA A 86 -4.78 7.48 13.55
N ALA A 87 -4.30 6.65 12.62
CA ALA A 87 -3.93 5.27 12.90
C ALA A 87 -2.72 5.19 13.83
N ALA A 88 -1.67 5.97 13.55
CA ALA A 88 -0.48 6.01 14.39
C ALA A 88 -0.79 6.43 15.83
N GLU A 89 -1.64 7.44 16.03
CA GLU A 89 -2.09 7.90 17.34
C GLU A 89 -2.95 6.85 18.05
N LYS A 90 -3.98 6.30 17.38
CA LYS A 90 -4.88 5.27 17.92
C LYS A 90 -4.11 4.05 18.43
N TYR A 91 -3.14 3.58 17.65
CA TYR A 91 -2.36 2.39 17.96
C TYR A 91 -1.06 2.68 18.71
N ARG A 92 -0.76 3.95 19.01
CA ARG A 92 0.49 4.41 19.67
C ARG A 92 1.74 3.90 18.96
N LEU A 93 1.74 3.98 17.63
CA LEU A 93 2.86 3.53 16.80
C LEU A 93 4.02 4.53 16.90
N PRO A 94 5.27 4.06 17.05
CA PRO A 94 6.43 4.94 17.05
C PRO A 94 6.62 5.54 15.66
N VAL A 95 6.70 6.87 15.60
CA VAL A 95 6.96 7.59 14.35
C VAL A 95 8.45 7.59 14.07
N VAL A 96 8.82 7.25 12.83
CA VAL A 96 10.20 7.32 12.33
C VAL A 96 10.37 8.52 11.41
N ASN A 97 11.60 9.02 11.27
CA ASN A 97 11.92 10.15 10.40
C ASN A 97 12.47 9.67 9.06
N ALA A 98 11.59 9.39 8.11
CA ALA A 98 11.93 9.01 6.76
C ALA A 98 10.81 9.39 5.78
N VAL A 99 11.16 9.66 4.53
CA VAL A 99 10.19 9.91 3.45
C VAL A 99 10.45 8.88 2.35
N PRO A 100 9.46 8.04 1.98
CA PRO A 100 9.64 7.02 0.96
C PRO A 100 9.84 7.64 -0.42
N GLN A 101 10.81 7.11 -1.16
CA GLN A 101 11.05 7.43 -2.56
C GLN A 101 10.88 6.16 -3.40
N PRO A 102 10.55 6.25 -4.70
CA PRO A 102 10.39 5.06 -5.55
C PRO A 102 11.59 4.11 -5.52
N LYS A 103 12.81 4.67 -5.44
CA LYS A 103 14.07 3.91 -5.36
C LYS A 103 14.54 3.59 -3.93
N ALA A 104 13.90 4.13 -2.90
CA ALA A 104 14.24 3.94 -1.50
C ALA A 104 12.97 4.05 -0.65
N GLY A 105 12.25 2.93 -0.53
CA GLY A 105 10.91 2.85 0.05
C GLY A 105 9.94 2.11 -0.87
N GLY A 106 10.06 2.29 -2.18
CA GLY A 106 9.24 1.60 -3.18
C GLY A 106 8.03 2.43 -3.62
N SER A 107 7.64 2.30 -4.89
CA SER A 107 6.62 3.15 -5.52
C SER A 107 5.26 3.08 -4.84
N PHE A 108 4.85 1.93 -4.31
CA PHE A 108 3.56 1.78 -3.61
C PHE A 108 3.52 2.58 -2.30
N ALA A 109 4.58 2.50 -1.49
CA ALA A 109 4.68 3.28 -0.26
C ALA A 109 4.81 4.78 -0.55
N THR A 110 5.51 5.17 -1.61
CA THR A 110 5.56 6.56 -2.08
C THR A 110 4.19 7.07 -2.52
N ALA A 111 3.42 6.28 -3.28
CA ALA A 111 2.05 6.64 -3.67
C ALA A 111 1.16 6.87 -2.43
N ALA A 112 1.23 5.94 -1.47
CA ALA A 112 0.49 6.07 -0.21
C ALA A 112 0.89 7.29 0.64
N TYR A 113 2.16 7.74 0.56
CA TYR A 113 2.62 8.93 1.29
C TYR A 113 2.08 10.24 0.68
N HIS A 114 1.76 10.25 -0.61
CA HIS A 114 1.31 11.44 -1.33
C HIS A 114 -0.22 11.57 -1.47
N ALA A 115 -0.98 10.55 -1.06
CA ALA A 115 -2.44 10.49 -1.12
C ALA A 115 -3.11 11.15 0.09
#